data_AF-A0A952PNY7-F1
#
_entry.id   AF-A0A952PNY7-F1
#
_cell.length_a   1.000
_cell.length_b   1.000
_cell.length_c   1.000
_cell.angle_alpha   90.00
_cell.angle_beta   90.00
_cell.angle_gamma   90.00
#
_symmetry.space_group_name_H-M   'P 1'
#
loop_
_entity.id
_entity.type
_entity.pdbx_description
1 polymer ?
#
loop_
_entity_poly.entity_id
_entity_poly.type
_entity_poly.pdbx_seq_one_letter_code
_entity_poly.pdbx_strand_id
1 'polypeptide(L)'
;MKSIRSIQEYEQAKKQILLLQQLRRHTEKLTTEFGIDEPAHYILHIDRSIRDLENVMRSYDECKRNDPGESLQFFHQLPSRLVSIRIWLGWTQVELGKRAGLDSKLIHWYEKNNYARANLEKVSHIVKAPEEGVSIKRELDSARKKTTTVLVQSQKGSIANPQRMRNSLHVEHEVNELDALLAEVEKLRLEDDPICRDDDPSDKNEYPSD
;
A
#
# COMPACT_ATOMS: atom_id res chain seq x y z
N MET A 1 -22.68 1.80 0.08
CA MET A 1 -23.45 2.52 1.13
C MET A 1 -23.42 4.00 0.82
N LYS A 2 -24.51 4.73 1.09
CA LYS A 2 -24.58 6.17 0.85
C LYS A 2 -23.73 6.90 1.90
N SER A 3 -22.75 7.69 1.46
CA SER A 3 -21.93 8.53 2.34
C SER A 3 -22.70 9.78 2.79
N ILE A 4 -22.51 10.22 4.03
CA ILE A 4 -23.08 11.47 4.58
C ILE A 4 -22.29 12.66 4.03
N ARG A 5 -22.97 13.57 3.35
CA ARG A 5 -22.35 14.73 2.68
C ARG A 5 -22.66 16.05 3.38
N SER A 6 -23.63 16.07 4.29
CA SER A 6 -24.07 17.29 4.97
C SER A 6 -24.30 17.08 6.46
N ILE A 7 -24.25 18.19 7.22
CA ILE A 7 -24.57 18.17 8.65
C ILE A 7 -26.04 17.77 8.90
N GLN A 8 -26.94 18.10 7.98
CA GLN A 8 -28.35 17.71 8.06
C GLN A 8 -28.51 16.19 7.94
N GLU A 9 -27.82 15.56 6.98
CA GLU A 9 -27.80 14.10 6.83
C GLU A 9 -27.17 13.42 8.06
N TYR A 10 -26.14 14.03 8.66
CA TYR A 10 -25.54 13.52 9.91
C TYR A 10 -26.52 13.55 11.09
N GLU A 11 -27.25 14.65 11.27
CA GLU A 11 -28.28 14.76 12.31
C GLU A 11 -29.49 13.83 12.05
N GLN A 12 -29.82 13.59 10.78
CA GLN A 12 -30.82 12.57 10.41
C GLN A 12 -30.33 11.16 10.76
N ALA A 13 -29.09 10.82 10.45
CA ALA A 13 -28.50 9.52 10.81
C ALA A 13 -28.50 9.27 12.32
N LYS A 14 -28.16 10.28 13.13
CA LYS A 14 -28.29 10.21 14.60
C LYS A 14 -29.70 9.89 15.05
N LYS A 15 -30.70 10.60 14.51
CA LYS A 15 -32.12 10.35 14.84
C LYS A 15 -32.55 8.94 14.43
N GLN A 16 -32.08 8.45 13.29
CA GLN A 16 -32.36 7.10 12.82
C GLN A 16 -31.74 6.03 13.73
N ILE A 17 -30.49 6.19 14.17
CA ILE A 17 -29.86 5.28 15.13
C ILE A 17 -30.67 5.24 16.43
N LEU A 18 -31.08 6.39 16.96
CA LEU A 18 -31.88 6.45 18.18
C LEU A 18 -33.20 5.65 18.03
N LEU A 19 -33.88 5.81 16.89
CA LEU A 19 -35.12 5.10 16.59
C LEU A 19 -34.90 3.59 16.44
N LEU A 20 -33.82 3.17 15.76
CA LEU A 20 -33.46 1.76 15.63
C LEU A 20 -33.12 1.13 16.98
N GLN A 21 -32.44 1.86 17.87
CA GLN A 21 -32.15 1.40 19.23
C GLN A 21 -33.43 1.26 20.06
N GLN A 22 -34.40 2.17 19.92
CA GLN A 22 -35.70 2.05 20.57
C GLN A 22 -36.47 0.82 20.05
N LEU A 23 -36.49 0.63 18.73
CA LEU A 23 -37.12 -0.53 18.09
C LEU A 23 -36.49 -1.84 18.58
N ARG A 24 -35.16 -1.91 18.63
CA ARG A 24 -34.40 -3.05 19.14
C ARG A 24 -34.84 -3.42 20.56
N ARG A 25 -34.89 -2.44 21.47
CA ARG A 25 -35.33 -2.66 22.86
C ARG A 25 -36.78 -3.15 22.93
N HIS A 26 -37.65 -2.62 22.07
CA HIS A 26 -39.04 -3.05 22.01
C HIS A 26 -39.17 -4.49 21.51
N THR A 27 -38.43 -4.86 20.45
CA THR A 27 -38.40 -6.24 19.96
C THR A 27 -37.86 -7.21 20.99
N GLU A 28 -36.82 -6.84 21.75
CA GLU A 28 -36.28 -7.66 22.85
C GLU A 28 -37.31 -7.89 23.97
N LYS A 29 -38.05 -6.84 24.36
CA LYS A 29 -39.13 -6.96 25.36
C LYS A 29 -40.23 -7.90 24.89
N LEU A 30 -40.74 -7.72 23.66
CA LEU A 30 -41.76 -8.60 23.10
C LEU A 30 -41.28 -10.06 23.00
N THR A 31 -40.03 -10.26 22.61
CA THR A 31 -39.41 -11.59 22.57
C THR A 31 -39.48 -12.27 23.95
N THR A 32 -39.11 -11.52 24.99
CA THR A 32 -39.04 -12.01 26.37
C THR A 32 -40.44 -12.24 26.96
N GLU A 33 -41.39 -11.34 26.68
CA GLU A 33 -42.77 -11.40 27.21
C GLU A 33 -43.60 -12.51 26.55
N PHE A 34 -43.44 -12.73 25.24
CA PHE A 34 -44.27 -13.66 24.47
C PHE A 34 -43.59 -15.00 24.15
N GLY A 35 -42.34 -15.21 24.60
CA GLY A 35 -41.61 -16.47 24.41
C GLY A 35 -41.44 -16.85 22.93
N ILE A 36 -41.31 -15.85 22.06
CA ILE A 36 -41.14 -16.08 20.62
C ILE A 36 -39.68 -16.48 20.40
N ASP A 37 -39.44 -17.68 19.88
CA ASP A 37 -38.08 -18.19 19.63
C ASP A 37 -37.42 -17.59 18.36
N GLU A 38 -38.22 -17.03 17.44
CA GLU A 38 -37.76 -16.54 16.12
C GLU A 38 -37.45 -15.02 15.92
N PRO A 39 -37.34 -14.14 16.93
CA PRO A 39 -37.06 -12.71 16.73
C PRO A 39 -35.56 -12.40 16.52
N ALA A 40 -34.70 -13.41 16.67
CA ALA A 40 -33.25 -13.27 16.48
C ALA A 40 -32.90 -12.68 15.10
N HIS A 41 -33.63 -13.04 14.05
CA HIS A 41 -33.41 -12.51 12.71
C HIS A 41 -33.65 -10.99 12.62
N TYR A 42 -34.71 -10.48 13.25
CA TYR A 42 -35.03 -9.05 13.23
C TYR A 42 -34.03 -8.23 14.04
N ILE A 43 -33.64 -8.73 15.21
CA ILE A 43 -32.63 -8.06 16.06
C ILE A 43 -31.30 -7.99 15.31
N LEU A 44 -30.86 -9.06 14.66
CA LEU A 44 -29.63 -9.08 13.86
C LEU A 44 -29.67 -8.07 12.70
N HIS A 45 -30.82 -7.92 12.04
CA HIS A 45 -30.99 -6.94 10.97
C HIS A 45 -30.92 -5.50 11.50
N ILE A 46 -31.56 -5.23 12.64
CA ILE A 46 -31.50 -3.92 13.31
C ILE A 46 -30.05 -3.60 13.72
N ASP A 47 -29.35 -4.56 14.33
CA ASP A 47 -27.95 -4.40 14.76
C ASP A 47 -27.00 -4.19 13.59
N ARG A 48 -27.25 -4.83 12.45
CA ARG A 48 -26.49 -4.54 11.21
C ARG A 48 -26.75 -3.11 10.75
N SER A 49 -28.01 -2.68 10.72
CA SER A 49 -28.39 -1.33 10.28
C SER A 49 -27.80 -0.23 11.18
N ILE A 50 -27.77 -0.46 12.49
CA ILE A 50 -27.12 0.46 13.45
C ILE A 50 -25.62 0.55 13.16
N ARG A 51 -24.92 -0.58 13.08
CA ARG A 51 -23.46 -0.62 12.79
C ARG A 51 -23.12 0.07 11.47
N ASP A 52 -23.94 -0.16 10.46
CA ASP A 52 -23.81 0.43 9.15
C ASP A 52 -23.90 1.97 9.21
N LEU A 53 -24.88 2.52 9.92
CA LEU A 53 -25.02 3.96 10.12
C LEU A 53 -23.89 4.55 10.99
N GLU A 54 -23.49 3.85 12.06
CA GLU A 54 -22.38 4.26 12.92
C GLU A 54 -21.06 4.35 12.15
N ASN A 55 -20.80 3.40 11.25
CA ASN A 55 -19.61 3.42 10.40
C ASN A 55 -19.61 4.63 9.46
N VAL A 56 -20.75 4.94 8.83
CA VAL A 56 -20.87 6.12 7.95
C VAL A 56 -20.70 7.42 8.74
N MET A 57 -21.28 7.51 9.95
CA MET A 57 -21.09 8.65 10.84
C MET A 57 -19.64 8.81 11.28
N ARG A 58 -18.95 7.70 11.61
CA ARG A 58 -17.53 7.71 11.96
C ARG A 58 -16.68 8.29 10.83
N SER A 59 -16.92 7.87 9.58
CA SER A 59 -16.21 8.43 8.43
C SER A 59 -16.46 9.94 8.27
N TYR A 60 -17.68 10.42 8.52
CA TYR A 60 -17.97 11.86 8.52
C TYR A 60 -17.20 12.59 9.63
N ASP A 61 -17.19 12.04 10.84
CA ASP A 61 -16.48 12.63 11.98
C ASP A 61 -14.96 12.66 11.76
N GLU A 62 -14.39 11.62 11.14
CA GLU A 62 -12.99 11.60 10.70
C GLU A 62 -12.72 12.72 9.68
N CYS A 63 -13.57 12.86 8.66
CA CYS A 63 -13.45 13.96 7.69
C CYS A 63 -13.58 15.34 8.33
N LYS A 64 -14.43 15.50 9.35
CA LYS A 64 -14.63 16.77 10.05
C LYS A 64 -13.50 17.10 11.02
N ARG A 65 -12.90 16.09 11.66
CA ARG A 65 -11.78 16.25 12.61
C ARG A 65 -10.46 16.50 11.92
N ASN A 66 -10.26 15.89 10.75
CA ASN A 66 -9.05 16.12 9.98
C ASN A 66 -9.07 17.56 9.45
N ASP A 67 -8.08 18.36 9.86
CA ASP A 67 -7.89 19.68 9.31
C ASP A 67 -7.64 19.52 7.80
N PRO A 68 -8.47 20.11 6.92
CA PRO A 68 -8.17 20.11 5.50
C PRO A 68 -6.78 20.69 5.22
N GLY A 69 -6.26 21.57 6.09
CA GLY A 69 -4.90 22.08 6.05
C GLY A 69 -3.83 20.98 6.07
N GLU A 70 -3.91 20.00 6.97
CA GLU A 70 -2.94 18.89 7.03
C GLU A 70 -2.98 18.02 5.77
N SER A 71 -4.19 17.72 5.29
CA SER A 71 -4.37 16.92 4.06
C SER A 71 -3.83 17.67 2.83
N LEU A 72 -4.08 18.98 2.72
CA LEU A 72 -3.55 19.81 1.64
C LEU A 72 -2.02 19.94 1.73
N GLN A 73 -1.46 20.10 2.93
CA GLN A 73 -0.01 20.09 3.12
C GLN A 73 0.62 18.77 2.66
N PHE A 74 -0.03 17.64 2.90
CA PHE A 74 0.42 16.35 2.38
C PHE A 74 0.46 16.35 0.85
N PHE A 75 -0.58 16.86 0.17
CA PHE A 75 -0.57 16.97 -1.30
C PHE A 75 0.52 17.90 -1.83
N HIS A 76 0.80 19.02 -1.14
CA HIS A 76 1.91 19.91 -1.52
C HIS A 76 3.28 19.25 -1.38
N GLN A 77 3.45 18.35 -0.39
CA GLN A 77 4.69 17.62 -0.16
C GLN A 77 4.79 16.32 -0.98
N LEU A 78 3.69 15.85 -1.57
CA LEU A 78 3.66 14.57 -2.28
C LEU A 78 4.70 14.49 -3.42
N PRO A 79 4.86 15.50 -4.29
CA PRO A 79 5.88 15.49 -5.35
C PRO A 79 7.30 15.27 -4.84
N SER A 80 7.72 16.03 -3.82
CA SER A 80 9.07 15.94 -3.28
C SER A 80 9.29 14.61 -2.54
N ARG A 81 8.26 14.09 -1.87
CA ARG A 81 8.30 12.76 -1.23
C ARG A 81 8.45 11.65 -2.26
N LEU A 82 7.73 11.68 -3.38
CA LEU A 82 7.84 10.67 -4.44
C LEU A 82 9.26 10.61 -5.02
N VAL A 83 9.85 11.77 -5.33
CA VAL A 83 11.24 11.85 -5.80
C VAL A 83 12.21 11.31 -4.74
N SER A 84 12.00 11.69 -3.48
CA SER A 84 12.82 11.22 -2.36
C SER A 84 12.74 9.71 -2.15
N ILE A 85 11.54 9.12 -2.27
CA ILE A 85 11.32 7.66 -2.22
C ILE A 85 12.04 6.98 -3.37
N ARG A 86 11.92 7.50 -4.61
CA ARG A 86 12.63 6.97 -5.77
C ARG A 86 14.15 6.96 -5.55
N ILE A 87 14.73 8.07 -5.11
CA ILE A 87 16.16 8.20 -4.82
C ILE A 87 16.57 7.24 -3.70
N TRP A 88 15.78 7.16 -2.63
CA TRP A 88 16.04 6.26 -1.52
C TRP A 88 16.03 4.80 -1.97
N LEU A 89 15.11 4.40 -2.85
CA LEU A 89 15.08 3.06 -3.45
C LEU A 89 16.22 2.81 -4.44
N GLY A 90 16.94 3.85 -4.86
CA GLY A 90 18.02 3.77 -5.86
C GLY A 90 17.49 3.61 -7.29
N TRP A 91 16.22 3.94 -7.54
CA TRP A 91 15.60 3.74 -8.84
C TRP A 91 15.90 4.89 -9.80
N THR A 92 16.23 4.54 -11.04
CA THR A 92 16.24 5.49 -12.15
C THR A 92 14.81 5.88 -12.56
N GLN A 93 14.66 6.98 -13.32
CA GLN A 93 13.34 7.36 -13.87
C GLN A 93 12.79 6.30 -14.84
N VAL A 94 13.68 5.60 -15.55
CA VAL A 94 13.34 4.49 -16.46
C VAL A 94 12.77 3.32 -15.67
N GLU A 95 13.41 2.93 -14.58
CA GLU A 95 12.95 1.87 -13.69
C GLU A 95 11.61 2.18 -13.03
N LEU A 96 11.43 3.41 -12.54
CA LEU A 96 10.14 3.83 -11.99
C LEU A 96 9.05 3.78 -13.06
N GLY A 97 9.35 4.22 -14.28
CA GLY A 97 8.45 4.11 -15.43
C GLY A 97 8.06 2.65 -15.71
N LYS A 98 9.04 1.75 -15.82
CA LYS A 98 8.80 0.31 -16.06
C LYS A 98 7.90 -0.31 -14.98
N ARG A 99 8.15 0.00 -13.69
CA ARG A 99 7.33 -0.51 -12.58
C ARG A 99 5.93 0.11 -12.51
N ALA A 100 5.80 1.40 -12.84
CA ALA A 100 4.52 2.09 -12.87
C ALA A 100 3.71 1.84 -14.15
N GLY A 101 4.28 1.16 -15.16
CA GLY A 101 3.66 0.98 -16.48
C GLY A 101 3.56 2.28 -17.28
N LEU A 102 4.54 3.18 -17.13
CA LEU A 102 4.58 4.51 -17.76
C LEU A 102 5.90 4.75 -18.50
N ASP A 103 5.85 5.56 -19.57
CA ASP A 103 7.05 5.97 -20.28
C ASP A 103 7.98 6.80 -19.38
N SER A 104 9.27 6.52 -19.46
CA SER A 104 10.35 7.23 -18.77
C SER A 104 10.35 8.74 -19.05
N LYS A 105 10.05 9.17 -20.28
CA LYS A 105 9.96 10.59 -20.65
C LYS A 105 8.81 11.27 -19.91
N LEU A 106 7.70 10.56 -19.71
CA LEU A 106 6.55 11.05 -18.97
C LEU A 106 6.87 11.21 -17.48
N ILE A 107 7.57 10.24 -16.88
CA ILE A 107 8.07 10.34 -15.50
C ILE A 107 8.99 11.56 -15.35
N HIS A 108 9.95 11.74 -16.26
CA HIS A 108 10.83 12.89 -16.27
C HIS A 108 10.04 14.21 -16.32
N TRP A 109 9.07 14.30 -17.23
CA TRP A 109 8.23 15.48 -17.37
C TRP A 109 7.38 15.75 -16.12
N TYR A 110 6.84 14.72 -15.48
CA TYR A 110 6.12 14.86 -14.22
C TYR A 110 7.04 15.35 -13.10
N GLU A 111 8.22 14.73 -12.90
CA GLU A 111 9.17 15.16 -11.88
C GLU A 111 9.60 16.63 -12.09
N LYS A 112 9.90 17.01 -13.34
CA LYS A 112 10.28 18.39 -13.70
C LYS A 112 9.19 19.41 -13.37
N ASN A 113 7.92 19.01 -13.46
CA ASN A 113 6.77 19.86 -13.18
C ASN A 113 6.16 19.63 -11.79
N ASN A 114 6.89 19.01 -10.85
CA ASN A 114 6.38 18.65 -9.51
C ASN A 114 5.03 17.93 -9.56
N TYR A 115 4.83 17.08 -10.57
CA TYR A 115 3.60 16.31 -10.81
C TYR A 115 2.32 17.16 -10.97
N ALA A 116 2.43 18.49 -11.11
CA ALA A 116 1.27 19.39 -11.19
C ALA A 116 0.35 19.12 -12.39
N ARG A 117 0.87 18.46 -13.43
CA ARG A 117 0.15 18.11 -14.66
C ARG A 117 -0.18 16.62 -14.76
N ALA A 118 0.13 15.83 -13.74
CA ALA A 118 -0.17 14.40 -13.74
C ALA A 118 -1.64 14.19 -13.38
N ASN A 119 -2.34 13.33 -14.15
CA ASN A 119 -3.66 12.84 -13.75
C ASN A 119 -3.51 12.00 -12.46
N LEU A 120 -4.48 12.10 -11.55
CA LEU A 120 -4.52 11.37 -10.29
C LEU A 120 -4.34 9.86 -10.47
N GLU A 121 -4.91 9.29 -11.54
CA GLU A 121 -4.73 7.87 -11.90
C GLU A 121 -3.25 7.54 -12.13
N LYS A 122 -2.54 8.37 -12.88
CA LYS A 122 -1.10 8.22 -13.15
C LYS A 122 -0.27 8.40 -11.89
N VAL A 123 -0.61 9.37 -11.05
CA VAL A 123 0.02 9.53 -9.73
C VAL A 123 -0.19 8.28 -8.87
N SER A 124 -1.40 7.70 -8.87
CA SER A 124 -1.69 6.45 -8.16
C SER A 124 -0.81 5.29 -8.63
N HIS A 125 -0.61 5.11 -9.94
CA HIS A 125 0.33 4.09 -10.45
C HIS A 125 1.76 4.32 -9.96
N ILE A 126 2.20 5.57 -9.93
CA ILE A 126 3.55 5.96 -9.47
C ILE A 126 3.70 5.78 -7.95
N VAL A 127 2.65 5.99 -7.16
CA VAL A 127 2.65 5.78 -5.70
C VAL A 127 2.65 4.28 -5.37
N LYS A 128 1.95 3.45 -6.14
CA LYS A 128 1.86 2.00 -5.92
C LYS A 128 3.16 1.27 -6.28
N ALA A 129 3.86 1.70 -7.34
CA ALA A 129 5.10 1.04 -7.78
C ALA A 129 6.17 0.90 -6.65
N PRO A 130 6.39 1.92 -5.80
CA PRO A 130 7.24 1.83 -4.60
C PRO A 130 6.75 0.93 -3.47
N GLU A 131 5.45 0.64 -3.32
CA GLU A 131 4.93 -0.08 -2.14
C GLU A 131 5.55 -1.48 -2.00
N GLU A 132 5.77 -2.14 -3.13
CA GLU A 132 6.46 -3.43 -3.20
C GLU A 132 7.96 -3.29 -2.86
N GLY A 133 8.62 -2.26 -3.39
CA GLY A 133 10.06 -2.01 -3.16
C GLY A 133 10.42 -1.56 -1.74
N VAL A 134 9.54 -0.76 -1.10
CA VAL A 134 9.75 -0.25 0.26
C VAL A 134 9.68 -1.38 1.28
N SER A 135 8.80 -2.36 1.07
CA SER A 135 8.66 -3.52 1.94
C SER A 135 9.93 -4.37 1.95
N ILE A 136 10.46 -4.69 0.76
CA ILE A 136 11.68 -5.49 0.58
C ILE A 136 12.90 -4.78 1.19
N LYS A 137 13.05 -3.48 0.97
CA LYS A 137 14.21 -2.73 1.48
C LYS A 137 14.20 -2.60 3.01
N ARG A 138 13.04 -2.43 3.64
CA ARG A 138 12.92 -2.45 5.11
C ARG A 138 13.29 -3.81 5.70
N GLU A 139 12.93 -4.89 5.03
CA GLU A 139 13.27 -6.24 5.45
C GLU A 139 14.79 -6.48 5.34
N LEU A 140 15.41 -6.08 4.23
CA LEU A 140 16.86 -6.13 4.04
C LEU A 140 17.63 -5.27 5.05
N ASP A 141 17.18 -4.05 5.32
CA ASP A 141 17.80 -3.18 6.33
C ASP A 141 17.68 -3.77 7.74
N SER A 142 16.56 -4.44 8.03
CA SER A 142 16.36 -5.15 9.30
C SER A 142 17.24 -6.40 9.42
N ALA A 143 17.39 -7.17 8.34
CA ALA A 143 18.29 -8.31 8.26
C ALA A 143 19.76 -7.87 8.44
N ARG A 144 20.19 -6.81 7.75
CA ARG A 144 21.55 -6.26 7.85
C ARG A 144 21.87 -5.81 9.27
N LYS A 145 20.95 -5.13 9.95
CA LYS A 145 21.12 -4.75 11.37
C LYS A 145 21.28 -5.96 12.29
N LYS A 146 20.52 -7.04 12.06
CA LYS A 146 20.66 -8.29 12.82
C LYS A 146 22.04 -8.91 12.58
N THR A 147 22.48 -9.04 11.32
CA THR A 147 23.79 -9.61 10.97
C THR A 147 24.96 -8.81 11.53
N THR A 148 24.91 -7.47 11.44
CA THR A 148 25.94 -6.60 12.02
C THR A 148 25.98 -6.70 13.56
N THR A 149 24.83 -6.85 14.22
CA THR A 149 24.76 -7.01 15.68
C THR A 149 25.41 -8.33 16.13
N VAL A 150 25.18 -9.42 15.39
CA VAL A 150 25.78 -10.73 15.67
C VAL A 150 27.31 -10.69 15.49
N LEU A 151 27.81 -10.01 14.45
CA LEU A 151 29.25 -9.85 14.21
C LEU A 151 29.94 -9.02 15.30
N VAL A 152 29.31 -7.94 15.78
CA VAL A 152 29.86 -7.09 16.85
C VAL A 152 29.87 -7.80 18.21
N GLN A 153 28.88 -8.66 18.49
CA GLN A 153 28.86 -9.49 19.70
C GLN A 153 29.89 -10.65 19.66
N SER A 154 30.20 -11.17 18.47
CA SER A 154 31.24 -12.19 18.30
C SER A 154 32.64 -11.65 18.62
N GLN A 155 32.94 -10.39 18.27
CA GLN A 155 34.24 -9.78 18.52
C GLN A 155 34.48 -9.37 19.98
N LYS A 156 33.43 -9.03 20.74
CA LYS A 156 33.57 -8.66 22.17
C LYS A 156 33.63 -9.85 23.13
N GLY A 157 33.43 -11.08 22.65
CA GLY A 157 33.45 -12.30 23.47
C GLY A 157 34.69 -13.19 23.30
N SER A 158 35.66 -12.80 22.47
CA SER A 158 36.82 -13.67 22.17
C SER A 158 37.96 -13.50 23.15
N ILE A 159 37.75 -13.97 24.38
CA ILE A 159 38.80 -14.60 25.18
C ILE A 159 38.20 -15.90 25.71
N ALA A 160 38.71 -17.03 25.21
CA ALA A 160 38.55 -18.40 25.73
C ALA A 160 37.21 -19.13 25.50
N ASN A 161 36.93 -19.64 24.28
CA ASN A 161 36.27 -20.94 24.16
C ASN A 161 36.52 -21.67 22.81
N PRO A 162 37.36 -22.72 22.75
CA PRO A 162 37.72 -23.42 21.50
C PRO A 162 36.61 -24.27 20.88
N GLN A 163 35.47 -24.51 21.56
CA GLN A 163 34.35 -25.29 21.00
C GLN A 163 33.60 -24.55 19.86
N ARG A 164 33.71 -23.22 19.73
CA ARG A 164 32.93 -22.41 18.76
C ARG A 164 33.49 -22.39 17.33
N MET A 165 34.72 -22.86 17.10
CA MET A 165 35.33 -22.85 15.76
C MET A 165 34.65 -23.78 14.75
N ARG A 166 33.93 -24.83 15.19
CA ARG A 166 33.24 -25.75 14.26
C ARG A 166 31.99 -25.15 13.62
N ASN A 167 31.35 -24.16 14.24
CA ASN A 167 30.13 -23.54 13.69
C ASN A 167 30.43 -22.38 12.73
N SER A 168 31.63 -21.80 12.78
CA SER A 168 32.00 -20.67 11.90
C SER A 168 32.24 -21.10 10.45
N LEU A 169 32.77 -22.31 10.24
CA LEU A 169 33.02 -22.88 8.91
C LEU A 169 31.73 -23.29 8.16
N HIS A 170 30.61 -23.48 8.87
CA HIS A 170 29.33 -23.82 8.23
C HIS A 170 28.64 -22.58 7.64
N VAL A 171 28.75 -21.43 8.33
CA VAL A 171 28.13 -20.17 7.89
C VAL A 171 28.81 -19.60 6.65
N GLU A 172 30.13 -19.76 6.50
CA GLU A 172 30.82 -19.33 5.28
C GLU A 172 30.43 -20.18 4.06
N HIS A 173 30.03 -21.44 4.25
CA HIS A 173 29.57 -22.29 3.16
C HIS A 173 28.15 -21.91 2.71
N GLU A 174 27.26 -21.57 3.65
CA GLU A 174 25.89 -21.12 3.34
C GLU A 174 25.86 -19.76 2.64
N VAL A 175 26.77 -18.83 2.99
CA VAL A 175 26.88 -17.53 2.32
C VAL A 175 27.38 -17.68 0.88
N ASN A 176 28.35 -18.57 0.65
CA ASN A 176 28.84 -18.84 -0.71
C ASN A 176 27.79 -19.57 -1.58
N GLU A 177 26.94 -20.41 -1.00
CA GLU A 177 25.81 -21.02 -1.72
C GLU A 177 24.73 -19.99 -2.09
N LEU A 178 24.45 -19.02 -1.20
CA LEU A 178 23.51 -17.93 -1.51
C LEU A 178 24.02 -17.00 -2.62
N ASP A 179 25.31 -16.67 -2.63
CA ASP A 179 25.91 -15.86 -3.70
C ASP A 179 25.90 -16.62 -5.05
N ALA A 180 26.10 -17.94 -5.04
CA ALA A 180 25.98 -18.78 -6.25
C ALA A 180 24.54 -18.85 -6.77
N LEU A 181 23.54 -18.98 -5.89
CA LEU A 181 22.13 -18.96 -6.26
C LEU A 181 21.69 -17.60 -6.80
N LEU A 182 22.21 -16.50 -6.25
CA LEU A 182 21.92 -15.15 -6.74
C LEU A 182 22.45 -14.94 -8.17
N ALA A 183 23.65 -15.45 -8.46
CA ALA A 183 24.25 -15.38 -9.80
C ALA A 183 23.47 -16.20 -10.84
N GLU A 184 22.94 -17.37 -10.47
CA GLU A 184 22.13 -18.22 -11.36
C GLU A 184 20.76 -17.58 -11.68
N VAL A 185 20.13 -16.93 -10.70
CA VAL A 185 18.88 -16.16 -10.90
C VAL A 185 19.09 -14.95 -11.81
N GLU A 186 20.24 -14.27 -11.71
CA GLU A 186 20.57 -13.14 -12.59
C GLU A 186 20.84 -13.59 -14.03
N LYS A 187 21.37 -14.80 -14.21
CA LYS A 187 21.61 -15.43 -15.52
C LYS A 187 20.31 -15.81 -16.22
N LEU A 188 19.35 -16.39 -15.50
CA LEU A 188 18.01 -16.72 -16.03
C LEU A 188 17.22 -15.46 -16.43
N ARG A 189 17.49 -14.32 -15.79
CA ARG A 189 16.82 -13.06 -16.08
C ARG A 189 17.30 -12.38 -17.38
N LEU A 190 18.44 -12.80 -17.93
CA LEU A 190 18.99 -12.28 -19.19
C LEU A 190 18.59 -13.12 -20.42
N GLU A 191 17.99 -14.29 -20.23
CA GLU A 191 17.54 -15.17 -21.32
C GLU A 191 16.06 -14.96 -21.71
N ASP A 192 15.30 -14.20 -20.91
CA ASP A 192 13.87 -13.87 -21.13
C ASP A 192 13.64 -12.46 -21.74
N ASP A 193 14.58 -11.92 -22.51
CA ASP A 193 14.29 -10.80 -23.44
C ASP A 193 13.91 -11.39 -24.82
N PRO A 194 12.61 -11.66 -25.10
CA PRO A 194 12.18 -11.83 -26.47
C PRO A 194 12.37 -10.50 -27.18
N ILE A 195 13.46 -10.44 -27.96
CA ILE A 195 13.55 -9.85 -29.30
C ILE A 195 12.41 -8.86 -29.56
N CYS A 196 12.75 -7.57 -29.50
CA CYS A 196 12.06 -6.53 -30.26
C CYS A 196 11.75 -7.08 -31.66
N ARG A 197 10.48 -7.42 -31.91
CA ARG A 197 10.00 -7.52 -33.28
C ARG A 197 9.86 -6.11 -33.78
N ASP A 198 10.66 -5.79 -34.79
CA ASP A 198 10.49 -4.65 -35.67
C ASP A 198 9.13 -4.80 -36.39
N ASP A 199 8.06 -4.27 -35.80
CA ASP A 199 6.79 -4.06 -36.52
C ASP A 199 6.87 -2.72 -37.27
N ASP A 200 7.46 -2.82 -38.45
CA ASP A 200 7.06 -2.24 -39.75
C ASP A 200 6.43 -0.80 -39.76
N PRO A 201 7.18 0.23 -40.21
CA PRO A 201 6.62 1.55 -40.49
C PRO A 201 6.06 1.60 -41.91
N SER A 202 4.89 1.01 -42.14
CA SER A 202 4.22 1.13 -43.44
C SER A 202 2.70 1.08 -43.36
N ASP A 203 2.09 1.97 -42.56
CA ASP A 203 0.66 2.29 -42.76
C ASP A 203 0.46 3.75 -43.14
N LYS A 204 0.00 3.89 -44.38
CA LYS A 204 -0.27 5.12 -45.12
C LYS A 204 -1.66 5.58 -44.71
N ASN A 205 -1.78 6.71 -44.03
CA ASN A 205 -3.05 7.43 -44.00
C ASN A 205 -2.96 8.68 -44.86
N GLU A 206 -3.52 8.51 -46.06
CA GLU A 206 -4.05 9.55 -46.93
C GLU A 206 -4.97 10.47 -46.13
N TYR A 207 -4.66 11.78 -46.14
CA TYR A 207 -5.63 12.81 -45.77
C TYR A 207 -6.45 13.15 -47.03
N PRO A 208 -7.79 13.15 -46.97
CA PRO A 208 -8.58 13.80 -48.00
C PRO A 208 -8.53 15.31 -47.81
N SER A 209 -8.15 16.00 -48.88
CA SER A 209 -8.38 17.44 -49.05
C SER A 209 -9.87 17.67 -49.28
N ASP A 210 -10.44 18.60 -48.53
CA ASP A 210 -11.49 19.54 -48.97
C ASP A 210 -11.48 20.77 -48.04
#